data_AF-A0A2H0Y2U7-F1
#
_entry.id   AF-A0A2H0Y2U7-F1
#
_cell.length_a   1.000
_cell.length_b   1.000
_cell.length_c   1.000
_cell.angle_alpha   90.00
_cell.angle_beta   90.00
_cell.angle_gamma   90.00
#
_symmetry.space_group_name_H-M   'P 1'
#
loop_
_entity.id
_entity.type
_entity.pdbx_description
1 polymer ?
#
loop_
_entity_poly.entity_id
_entity_poly.type
_entity_poly.pdbx_seq_one_letter_code
_entity_poly.pdbx_strand_id
1 'polypeptide(L)'
;MSKRYLPFFLAFIALYLYLLFVAKPANKQTPTTNQPTNITEVEISTEKPSYSLGQIVILKIKNNTDAAIQLPSDYPEEPFDILYNNTAVHFQTSYKDTNDYLLPPKKSLRFSYGPWGYQLFNQSGNYKISLKAPLKTGAKEFSTTFLVKPRGQLGYFWNNLFYRPIYNVLIFFTKVLPGHSLGWSIILLTILIRLILLIPSQRAMESQKNMQKIQPRLKEIQEKYKGDQKKIAEETMALWKKHKVNPMGSCLPLIIQFPVLIALYYVAREGLEVGNLHLLYAPLQNFNIELINPLFLGILDLSRVNHLVLPIIIGVLQFLQMKLTFVLKKTEPVAEKKIADKNSLTDSLGQTNKIMTYFMPVMIAFFTASLPAGVGLYWGVSTLFGIGQQWVVNKEKKNLEIRG
;
A
#
# COMPACT_ATOMS: atom_id res chain seq x y z
N MET A 1 10.42 4.25 24.46
CA MET A 1 10.80 3.43 23.29
C MET A 1 12.28 3.66 23.02
N SER A 2 13.15 2.65 23.03
CA SER A 2 14.60 2.90 22.89
C SER A 2 14.93 3.48 21.51
N LYS A 3 15.93 4.37 21.42
CA LYS A 3 16.39 5.03 20.17
C LYS A 3 16.73 4.06 19.03
N ARG A 4 16.89 2.76 19.34
CA ARG A 4 17.34 1.71 18.42
C ARG A 4 16.23 1.07 17.57
N TYR A 5 14.97 1.15 18.02
CA TYR A 5 13.80 0.64 17.29
C TYR A 5 13.06 1.73 16.52
N LEU A 6 13.45 2.98 16.79
CA LEU A 6 12.96 4.15 16.12
C LEU A 6 13.03 4.01 14.59
N PRO A 7 14.09 3.52 13.92
CA PRO A 7 14.08 3.42 12.46
C PRO A 7 13.06 2.43 11.89
N PHE A 8 12.83 1.27 12.52
CA PHE A 8 11.81 0.32 12.06
C PHE A 8 10.39 0.83 12.32
N PHE A 9 10.18 1.40 13.50
CA PHE A 9 8.92 2.03 13.85
C PHE A 9 8.64 3.24 12.96
N LEU A 10 9.65 4.07 12.69
CA LEU A 10 9.58 5.19 11.76
C LEU A 10 9.39 4.72 10.33
N ALA A 11 9.97 3.61 9.89
CA ALA A 11 9.73 3.07 8.55
C ALA A 11 8.29 2.57 8.40
N PHE A 12 7.77 1.88 9.42
CA PHE A 12 6.39 1.41 9.43
C PHE A 12 5.39 2.57 9.55
N ILE A 13 5.68 3.55 10.42
CA ILE A 13 4.93 4.80 10.51
C ILE A 13 5.04 5.59 9.23
N ALA A 14 6.21 5.69 8.61
CA ALA A 14 6.39 6.42 7.36
C ALA A 14 5.62 5.73 6.24
N LEU A 15 5.63 4.40 6.17
CA LEU A 15 4.79 3.66 5.23
C LEU A 15 3.30 3.84 5.53
N TYR A 16 2.90 3.76 6.80
CA TYR A 16 1.52 3.95 7.22
C TYR A 16 1.03 5.36 6.93
N LEU A 17 1.81 6.37 7.30
CA LEU A 17 1.56 7.77 6.98
C LEU A 17 1.60 7.99 5.47
N TYR A 18 2.52 7.39 4.73
CA TYR A 18 2.54 7.46 3.27
C TYR A 18 1.26 6.89 2.68
N LEU A 19 0.85 5.69 3.09
CA LEU A 19 -0.39 5.07 2.64
C LEU A 19 -1.60 5.90 3.04
N LEU A 20 -1.65 6.46 4.25
CA LEU A 20 -2.71 7.37 4.70
C LEU A 20 -2.71 8.72 3.98
N PHE A 21 -1.55 9.27 3.63
CA PHE A 21 -1.42 10.56 2.95
C PHE A 21 -1.71 10.43 1.46
N VAL A 22 -1.36 9.28 0.88
CA VAL A 22 -1.87 8.83 -0.42
C VAL A 22 -3.37 8.50 -0.33
N ALA A 23 -3.86 8.01 0.83
CA ALA A 23 -5.29 7.72 1.07
C ALA A 23 -6.16 8.96 1.18
N LYS A 24 -5.60 10.04 1.74
CA LYS A 24 -6.36 11.26 1.93
C LYS A 24 -6.47 11.99 0.58
N PRO A 25 -7.68 12.37 0.12
CA PRO A 25 -7.77 13.45 -0.85
C PRO A 25 -7.01 14.64 -0.28
N ALA A 26 -6.18 15.28 -1.10
CA ALA A 26 -5.20 16.25 -0.64
C ALA A 26 -5.94 17.42 0.01
N ASN A 27 -5.99 17.46 1.35
CA ASN A 27 -6.72 18.49 2.04
C ASN A 27 -5.82 19.73 2.18
N LYS A 28 -6.25 20.80 1.51
CA LYS A 28 -5.84 22.22 1.65
C LYS A 28 -4.33 22.47 1.58
N GLN A 29 -3.79 22.46 0.36
CA GLN A 29 -2.75 23.43 0.03
C GLN A 29 -3.44 24.70 -0.49
N THR A 30 -3.18 25.81 0.17
CA THR A 30 -3.58 27.15 -0.27
C THR A 30 -3.02 27.36 -1.69
N PRO A 31 -3.84 27.64 -2.70
CA PRO A 31 -3.34 27.81 -4.06
C PRO A 31 -2.56 29.13 -4.13
N THR A 32 -1.26 29.03 -4.39
CA THR A 32 -0.47 30.16 -4.89
C THR A 32 -0.77 30.35 -6.37
N THR A 33 -1.55 31.41 -6.63
CA THR A 33 -1.56 32.28 -7.81
C THR A 33 -1.61 31.60 -9.19
N ASN A 34 -2.84 31.33 -9.65
CA ASN A 34 -3.23 31.55 -11.05
C ASN A 34 -4.54 32.34 -10.98
N GLN A 35 -4.58 33.54 -11.56
CA GLN A 35 -5.73 34.43 -11.47
C GLN A 35 -7.00 33.76 -12.06
N PRO A 36 -8.10 33.67 -11.30
CA PRO A 36 -9.39 33.28 -11.84
C PRO A 36 -9.95 34.41 -12.69
N THR A 37 -10.21 34.15 -13.96
CA THR A 37 -11.09 35.00 -14.77
C THR A 37 -12.52 34.84 -14.23
N ASN A 38 -13.07 35.94 -13.70
CA ASN A 38 -14.43 36.12 -13.15
C ASN A 38 -14.75 35.41 -11.82
N ILE A 39 -14.34 36.04 -10.73
CA ILE A 39 -14.88 35.82 -9.39
C ILE A 39 -16.31 36.39 -9.38
N THR A 40 -17.37 35.59 -9.50
CA THR A 40 -18.70 36.03 -9.03
C THR A 40 -19.75 34.93 -8.90
N GLU A 41 -19.76 33.89 -9.75
CA GLU A 41 -20.90 32.94 -9.78
C GLU A 41 -20.48 31.47 -9.64
N VAL A 42 -19.62 30.97 -10.54
CA VAL A 42 -19.08 29.61 -10.49
C VAL A 42 -17.56 29.68 -10.50
N GLU A 43 -16.93 28.88 -9.66
CA GLU A 43 -15.47 28.75 -9.60
C GLU A 43 -15.10 27.32 -9.97
N ILE A 44 -14.22 27.17 -10.96
CA ILE A 44 -13.64 25.87 -11.28
C ILE A 44 -12.14 25.89 -11.07
N SER A 45 -11.64 24.81 -10.47
CA SER A 45 -10.23 24.62 -10.17
C SER A 45 -9.91 23.13 -10.19
N THR A 46 -8.67 22.77 -10.46
CA THR A 46 -8.19 21.42 -10.19
C THR A 46 -7.79 21.27 -8.73
N GLU A 47 -7.88 20.06 -8.18
CA GLU A 47 -7.44 19.79 -6.79
C GLU A 47 -5.94 20.06 -6.59
N LYS A 48 -5.14 19.89 -7.66
CA LYS A 48 -3.70 20.20 -7.69
C LYS A 48 -3.37 21.10 -8.89
N PRO A 49 -2.42 22.03 -8.76
CA PRO A 49 -1.96 22.85 -9.87
C PRO A 49 -1.14 22.04 -10.90
N SER A 50 -0.59 20.90 -10.50
CA SER A 50 0.08 19.98 -11.41
C SER A 50 -0.14 18.51 -11.03
N TYR A 51 -0.19 17.66 -12.04
CA TYR A 51 -0.32 16.20 -11.94
C TYR A 51 0.86 15.53 -12.65
N SER A 52 1.30 14.37 -12.19
CA SER A 52 2.22 13.52 -12.97
C SER A 52 1.44 12.71 -14.01
N LEU A 53 2.09 12.35 -15.12
CA LEU A 53 1.53 11.47 -16.14
C LEU A 53 0.90 10.23 -15.52
N GLY A 54 -0.39 10.04 -15.81
CA GLY A 54 -1.19 8.95 -15.30
C GLY A 54 -1.59 9.06 -13.82
N GLN A 55 -1.65 10.26 -13.26
CA GLN A 55 -2.44 10.55 -12.06
C GLN A 55 -3.85 10.97 -12.46
N ILE A 56 -4.84 10.55 -11.67
CA ILE A 56 -6.24 10.96 -11.84
C ILE A 56 -6.34 12.48 -11.61
N VAL A 57 -6.89 13.18 -12.59
CA VAL A 57 -7.21 14.61 -12.50
C VAL A 57 -8.58 14.76 -11.84
N ILE A 58 -8.66 15.59 -10.81
CA ILE A 58 -9.90 15.89 -10.11
C ILE A 58 -10.22 17.37 -10.31
N LEU A 59 -11.40 17.63 -10.86
CA LEU A 59 -11.95 18.97 -11.01
C LEU A 59 -12.88 19.29 -9.84
N LYS A 60 -12.72 20.47 -9.28
CA LYS A 60 -13.56 21.01 -8.23
C LYS A 60 -14.37 22.16 -8.81
N ILE A 61 -15.68 22.00 -8.80
CA ILE A 61 -16.64 23.00 -9.26
C ILE A 61 -17.36 23.52 -8.03
N LYS A 62 -17.31 24.83 -7.79
CA LYS A 62 -17.94 25.48 -6.65
C LYS A 62 -19.00 26.46 -7.15
N ASN A 63 -20.21 26.29 -6.64
CA ASN A 63 -21.31 27.20 -6.89
C ASN A 63 -21.31 28.29 -5.80
N ASN A 64 -20.97 29.52 -6.18
CA ASN A 64 -21.02 30.67 -5.29
C ASN A 64 -22.36 31.42 -5.38
N THR A 65 -23.29 30.98 -6.23
CA THR A 65 -24.63 31.54 -6.36
C THR A 65 -25.59 31.05 -5.25
N ASP A 66 -26.76 31.68 -5.16
CA ASP A 66 -27.83 31.33 -4.22
C ASP A 66 -28.84 30.34 -4.82
N ALA A 67 -28.65 29.91 -6.07
CA ALA A 67 -29.51 28.94 -6.75
C ALA A 67 -28.74 27.66 -7.06
N ALA A 68 -29.43 26.52 -7.10
CA ALA A 68 -28.83 25.28 -7.58
C ALA A 68 -28.54 25.40 -9.08
N ILE A 69 -27.42 24.82 -9.52
CA ILE A 69 -27.03 24.77 -10.92
C ILE A 69 -27.12 23.32 -11.35
N GLN A 70 -28.01 23.06 -12.32
CA GLN A 70 -28.05 21.78 -12.99
C GLN A 70 -26.95 21.79 -14.06
N LEU A 71 -25.98 20.90 -13.92
CA LEU A 71 -25.05 20.63 -15.02
C LEU A 71 -25.80 19.75 -16.04
N PRO A 72 -25.55 19.91 -17.36
CA PRO A 72 -26.25 19.16 -18.40
C PRO A 72 -26.25 17.64 -18.13
N SER A 73 -27.32 16.93 -18.52
CA SER A 73 -27.44 15.47 -18.37
C SER A 73 -26.49 14.69 -19.30
N ASP A 74 -26.10 15.32 -20.43
CA ASP A 74 -25.17 14.74 -21.43
C ASP A 74 -23.70 14.85 -21.00
N TYR A 75 -23.49 15.02 -19.69
CA TYR A 75 -22.23 15.29 -19.06
C TYR A 75 -21.67 14.01 -18.40
N PRO A 76 -20.70 13.31 -19.02
CA PRO A 76 -20.14 13.59 -20.33
C PRO A 76 -20.22 12.41 -21.30
N GLU A 77 -20.87 12.62 -22.44
CA GLU A 77 -20.47 11.94 -23.67
C GLU A 77 -19.09 12.43 -24.14
N GLU A 78 -18.70 13.67 -23.78
CA GLU A 78 -17.34 14.24 -23.92
C GLU A 78 -17.04 15.13 -22.70
N PRO A 79 -16.05 14.81 -21.83
CA PRO A 79 -15.82 15.51 -20.58
C PRO A 79 -15.11 16.82 -20.84
N PHE A 80 -15.93 17.86 -21.07
CA PHE A 80 -15.52 19.26 -21.21
C PHE A 80 -14.68 19.57 -22.45
N ASP A 81 -14.75 20.83 -22.88
CA ASP A 81 -13.80 21.34 -23.87
C ASP A 81 -12.40 21.32 -23.21
N ILE A 82 -11.55 20.38 -23.65
CA ILE A 82 -10.18 20.23 -23.16
C ILE A 82 -9.22 20.70 -24.24
N LEU A 83 -8.34 21.63 -23.87
CA LEU A 83 -7.23 22.05 -24.71
C LEU A 83 -5.92 21.51 -24.13
N TYR A 84 -5.12 20.84 -24.95
CA TYR A 84 -3.72 20.50 -24.69
C TYR A 84 -2.82 21.45 -25.47
N ASN A 85 -2.01 22.26 -24.79
CA ASN A 85 -1.16 23.29 -25.42
C ASN A 85 -1.94 24.14 -26.46
N ASN A 86 -3.19 24.52 -26.11
CA ASN A 86 -4.15 25.27 -26.95
C ASN A 86 -4.78 24.50 -28.13
N THR A 87 -4.56 23.19 -28.25
CA THR A 87 -5.20 22.34 -29.26
C THR A 87 -6.32 21.52 -28.62
N ALA A 88 -7.50 21.49 -29.24
CA ALA A 88 -8.62 20.68 -28.76
C ALA A 88 -8.27 19.18 -28.74
N VAL A 89 -8.60 18.51 -27.64
CA VAL A 89 -8.40 17.08 -27.47
C VAL A 89 -9.76 16.40 -27.59
N HIS A 90 -9.93 15.62 -28.65
CA HIS A 90 -11.07 14.73 -28.79
C HIS A 90 -10.65 13.30 -28.48
N PHE A 91 -11.52 12.55 -27.82
CA PHE A 91 -11.29 11.13 -27.60
C PHE A 91 -12.63 10.39 -27.65
N GLN A 92 -12.58 9.15 -28.11
CA GLN A 92 -13.75 8.28 -28.17
C GLN A 92 -13.76 7.34 -26.97
N THR A 93 -14.89 7.25 -26.29
CA THR A 93 -15.10 6.34 -25.16
C THR A 93 -16.45 5.66 -25.27
N SER A 94 -16.52 4.40 -24.86
CA SER A 94 -17.77 3.67 -24.67
C SER A 94 -18.39 3.90 -23.28
N TYR A 95 -17.66 4.55 -22.37
CA TYR A 95 -18.13 4.87 -21.03
C TYR A 95 -19.01 6.13 -21.06
N LYS A 96 -20.30 5.97 -20.75
CA LYS A 96 -21.25 7.08 -20.55
C LYS A 96 -21.51 7.23 -19.05
N ASP A 97 -21.23 8.42 -18.53
CA ASP A 97 -21.72 8.80 -17.21
C ASP A 97 -23.20 9.17 -17.33
N THR A 98 -24.05 8.55 -16.51
CA THR A 98 -25.51 8.77 -16.52
C THR A 98 -25.98 9.56 -15.31
N ASN A 99 -25.05 10.09 -14.51
CA ASN A 99 -25.37 10.85 -13.32
C ASN A 99 -25.80 12.27 -13.65
N ASP A 100 -26.97 12.68 -13.16
CA ASP A 100 -27.38 14.08 -13.16
C ASP A 100 -26.61 14.85 -12.08
N TYR A 101 -25.70 15.72 -12.52
CA TYR A 101 -24.90 16.52 -11.60
C TYR A 101 -25.63 17.80 -11.19
N LEU A 102 -26.41 17.71 -10.11
CA LEU A 102 -26.98 18.88 -9.44
C LEU A 102 -25.93 19.49 -8.49
N LEU A 103 -25.60 20.76 -8.68
CA LEU A 103 -24.68 21.51 -7.83
C LEU A 103 -25.44 22.51 -6.94
N PRO A 104 -25.65 22.21 -5.63
CA PRO A 104 -26.44 23.07 -4.75
C PRO A 104 -25.79 24.44 -4.48
N PRO A 105 -26.57 25.44 -4.03
CA PRO A 105 -26.06 26.74 -3.64
C PRO A 105 -24.95 26.64 -2.61
N LYS A 106 -23.89 27.43 -2.76
CA LYS A 106 -22.73 27.51 -1.83
C LYS A 106 -22.03 26.16 -1.58
N LYS A 107 -22.24 25.14 -2.42
CA LYS A 107 -21.59 23.83 -2.32
C LYS A 107 -20.55 23.63 -3.42
N SER A 108 -19.74 22.59 -3.26
CA SER A 108 -18.76 22.17 -4.25
C SER A 108 -18.97 20.71 -4.65
N LEU A 109 -18.88 20.43 -5.94
CA LEU A 109 -18.81 19.10 -6.53
C LEU A 109 -17.36 18.77 -6.85
N ARG A 110 -16.99 17.51 -6.65
CA ARG A 110 -15.72 16.94 -7.11
C ARG A 110 -16.03 15.99 -8.25
N PHE A 111 -15.48 16.29 -9.42
CA PHE A 111 -15.61 15.48 -10.62
C PHE A 111 -14.28 14.79 -10.90
N SER A 112 -14.30 13.46 -10.98
CA SER A 112 -13.11 12.65 -11.25
C SER A 112 -13.00 12.39 -12.75
N TYR A 113 -11.88 12.74 -13.36
CA TYR A 113 -11.56 12.30 -14.71
C TYR A 113 -11.04 10.86 -14.75
N GLY A 114 -11.09 10.09 -13.66
CA GLY A 114 -10.60 8.71 -13.60
C GLY A 114 -10.88 7.88 -14.85
N PRO A 115 -12.16 7.75 -15.29
CA PRO A 115 -12.55 6.96 -16.46
C PRO A 115 -11.86 7.35 -17.78
N TRP A 116 -11.48 8.62 -17.93
CA TRP A 116 -10.98 9.18 -19.20
C TRP A 116 -9.54 9.72 -19.12
N GLY A 117 -9.02 9.91 -17.91
CA GLY A 117 -7.84 10.72 -17.64
C GLY A 117 -6.58 10.20 -18.30
N TYR A 118 -6.49 8.89 -18.55
CA TYR A 118 -5.36 8.29 -19.25
C TYR A 118 -5.41 8.42 -20.77
N GLN A 119 -6.58 8.65 -21.35
CA GLN A 119 -6.70 8.98 -22.78
C GLN A 119 -6.52 10.49 -22.98
N LEU A 120 -7.15 11.28 -22.11
CA LEU A 120 -7.14 12.74 -22.15
C LEU A 120 -5.80 13.37 -21.78
N PHE A 121 -5.14 12.86 -20.73
CA PHE A 121 -3.96 13.47 -20.13
C PHE A 121 -2.72 12.58 -20.31
N ASN A 122 -2.57 11.99 -21.50
CA ASN A 122 -1.51 11.03 -21.83
C ASN A 122 -0.17 11.68 -22.19
N GLN A 123 -0.13 12.99 -22.43
CA GLN A 123 1.07 13.75 -22.76
C GLN A 123 1.39 14.78 -21.68
N SER A 124 2.67 15.06 -21.48
CA SER A 124 3.10 16.12 -20.58
C SER A 124 2.94 17.49 -21.25
N GLY A 125 2.31 18.44 -20.56
CA GLY A 125 2.09 19.79 -21.06
C GLY A 125 0.99 20.50 -20.29
N ASN A 126 0.59 21.67 -20.77
CA ASN A 126 -0.47 22.46 -20.15
C ASN A 126 -1.82 22.04 -20.69
N TYR A 127 -2.75 21.77 -19.77
CA TYR A 127 -4.12 21.45 -20.09
C TYR A 127 -5.04 22.53 -19.57
N LYS A 128 -6.05 22.90 -20.36
CA LYS A 128 -7.14 23.78 -19.97
C LYS A 128 -8.45 23.01 -20.07
N ILE A 129 -9.25 23.03 -19.01
CA ILE A 129 -10.61 22.49 -18.98
C ILE A 129 -11.58 23.67 -18.97
N SER A 130 -12.58 23.66 -19.86
CA SER A 130 -13.63 24.66 -19.96
C SER A 130 -15.02 24.08 -19.70
N LEU A 131 -15.79 24.73 -18.82
CA LEU A 131 -17.16 24.38 -18.46
C LEU A 131 -18.12 25.50 -18.86
N LYS A 132 -19.14 25.17 -19.65
CA LYS A 132 -20.28 26.06 -19.90
C LYS A 132 -21.39 25.73 -18.91
N ALA A 133 -21.62 26.62 -17.93
CA ALA A 133 -22.65 26.43 -16.92
C ALA A 133 -23.88 27.31 -17.24
N PRO A 134 -25.11 26.75 -17.23
CA PRO A 134 -26.32 27.54 -17.36
C PRO A 134 -26.58 28.32 -16.06
N LEU A 135 -26.62 29.64 -16.14
CA LEU A 135 -26.92 30.53 -15.02
C LEU A 135 -28.19 31.32 -15.29
N LYS A 136 -28.77 31.90 -14.23
CA LYS A 136 -29.95 32.79 -14.35
C LYS A 136 -29.69 33.99 -15.27
N THR A 137 -28.43 34.42 -15.39
CA THR A 137 -27.98 35.54 -16.22
C THR A 137 -27.58 35.13 -17.64
N GLY A 138 -27.81 33.87 -18.01
CA GLY A 138 -27.36 33.26 -19.27
C GLY A 138 -26.21 32.28 -19.06
N ALA A 139 -25.96 31.42 -20.04
CA ALA A 139 -24.85 30.47 -19.96
C ALA A 139 -23.51 31.22 -20.01
N LYS A 140 -22.60 30.89 -19.08
CA LYS A 140 -21.24 31.45 -19.04
C LYS A 140 -20.21 30.33 -19.05
N GLU A 141 -19.06 30.61 -19.67
CA GLU A 141 -17.92 29.70 -19.71
C GLU A 141 -16.94 30.02 -18.58
N PHE A 142 -16.52 28.96 -17.88
CA PHE A 142 -15.54 28.99 -16.82
C PHE A 142 -14.38 28.07 -17.23
N SER A 143 -13.14 28.43 -16.94
CA SER A 143 -11.98 27.60 -17.32
C SER A 143 -10.93 27.50 -16.21
N THR A 144 -10.19 26.40 -16.19
CA THR A 144 -9.02 26.22 -15.32
C THR A 144 -7.89 25.57 -16.09
N THR A 145 -6.66 25.98 -15.79
CA THR A 145 -5.44 25.42 -16.40
C THR A 145 -4.62 24.68 -15.36
N PHE A 146 -4.00 23.57 -15.76
CA PHE A 146 -3.10 22.79 -14.92
C PHE A 146 -1.98 22.16 -15.76
N LEU A 147 -0.89 21.76 -15.10
CA LEU A 147 0.28 21.18 -15.75
C LEU A 147 0.34 19.66 -15.53
N VAL A 148 0.48 18.89 -16.60
CA VAL A 148 0.83 17.46 -16.53
C VAL A 148 2.34 17.31 -16.74
N LYS A 149 3.03 16.80 -15.72
CA LYS A 149 4.48 16.59 -15.71
C LYS A 149 4.82 15.13 -16.06
N PRO A 150 5.99 14.86 -16.65
CA PRO A 150 6.46 13.49 -16.80
C PRO A 150 6.53 12.76 -15.45
N ARG A 151 6.30 11.45 -15.46
CA ARG A 151 6.41 10.62 -14.26
C ARG A 151 7.89 10.55 -13.86
N GLY A 152 8.18 10.79 -12.58
CA GLY A 152 9.55 10.67 -12.07
C GLY A 152 10.11 9.24 -12.25
N GLN A 153 11.43 9.11 -12.36
CA GLN A 153 12.12 7.83 -12.65
C GLN A 153 11.74 6.73 -11.65
N LEU A 154 11.66 7.04 -10.36
CA LEU A 154 11.26 6.09 -9.32
C LEU A 154 9.81 5.60 -9.51
N GLY A 155 8.90 6.52 -9.84
CA GLY A 155 7.49 6.19 -10.10
C GLY A 155 7.30 5.37 -11.37
N TYR A 156 8.13 5.62 -12.40
CA TYR A 156 8.19 4.81 -13.61
C TYR A 156 8.69 3.40 -13.31
N PHE A 157 9.80 3.27 -12.59
CA PHE A 157 10.36 1.98 -12.19
C PHE A 157 9.37 1.17 -11.34
N TRP A 158 8.80 1.80 -10.30
CA TRP A 158 7.78 1.22 -9.44
C TRP A 158 6.58 0.69 -10.24
N ASN A 159 6.07 1.52 -11.15
CA ASN A 159 4.92 1.18 -11.96
C ASN A 159 5.20 -0.04 -12.86
N ASN A 160 6.32 -0.02 -13.59
CA ASN A 160 6.60 -1.05 -14.58
C ASN A 160 7.12 -2.35 -13.97
N LEU A 161 7.88 -2.30 -12.87
CA LEU A 161 8.47 -3.49 -12.28
C LEU A 161 7.54 -4.19 -11.28
N PHE A 162 6.76 -3.44 -10.50
CA PHE A 162 5.95 -4.00 -9.41
C PHE A 162 4.46 -3.86 -9.68
N TYR A 163 3.95 -2.62 -9.78
CA TYR A 163 2.52 -2.38 -9.78
C TYR A 163 1.81 -3.00 -10.99
N ARG A 164 2.26 -2.69 -12.20
CA ARG A 164 1.61 -3.13 -13.45
C ARG A 164 1.65 -4.65 -13.61
N PRO A 165 2.76 -5.37 -13.36
CA PRO A 165 2.76 -6.83 -13.35
C PRO A 165 1.80 -7.43 -12.31
N ILE A 166 1.84 -6.96 -11.07
CA ILE A 166 0.98 -7.47 -9.99
C ILE A 166 -0.50 -7.24 -10.32
N TYR A 167 -0.83 -6.04 -10.82
CA TYR A 167 -2.18 -5.69 -11.25
C TYR A 167 -2.66 -6.61 -12.38
N ASN A 168 -1.85 -6.83 -13.41
CA ASN A 168 -2.23 -7.69 -14.53
C ASN A 168 -2.42 -9.14 -14.12
N VAL A 169 -1.57 -9.68 -13.25
CA VAL A 169 -1.74 -11.05 -12.73
C VAL A 169 -3.02 -11.16 -11.90
N LEU A 170 -3.31 -10.15 -11.08
CA LEU A 170 -4.55 -10.11 -10.31
C LEU A 170 -5.77 -10.09 -11.24
N ILE A 171 -5.77 -9.20 -12.24
CA ILE A 171 -6.88 -9.06 -13.20
C ILE A 171 -7.03 -10.34 -14.03
N PHE A 172 -5.93 -10.98 -14.42
CA PHE A 172 -5.95 -12.29 -15.05
C PHE A 172 -6.68 -13.33 -14.18
N PHE A 173 -6.37 -13.40 -12.89
CA PHE A 173 -7.10 -14.31 -11.98
C PHE A 173 -8.57 -13.93 -11.87
N THR A 174 -8.92 -12.65 -11.78
CA THR A 174 -10.33 -12.23 -11.76
C THR A 174 -11.07 -12.58 -13.05
N LYS A 175 -10.37 -12.56 -14.20
CA LYS A 175 -10.96 -12.92 -15.49
C LYS A 175 -11.26 -14.42 -15.59
N VAL A 176 -10.36 -15.27 -15.07
CA VAL A 176 -10.43 -16.73 -15.23
C VAL A 176 -11.29 -17.39 -14.14
N LEU A 177 -11.37 -16.79 -12.95
CA LEU A 177 -12.12 -17.36 -11.83
C LEU A 177 -13.64 -17.17 -11.98
N PRO A 178 -14.45 -18.14 -11.53
CA PRO A 178 -15.89 -18.04 -11.57
C PRO A 178 -16.37 -16.87 -10.70
N GLY A 179 -17.36 -16.13 -11.20
CA GLY A 179 -17.96 -14.98 -10.50
C GLY A 179 -17.01 -13.78 -10.34
N HIS A 180 -15.91 -13.74 -11.11
CA HIS A 180 -14.94 -12.63 -11.13
C HIS A 180 -14.47 -12.20 -9.73
N SER A 181 -14.30 -13.17 -8.84
CA SER A 181 -14.07 -12.92 -7.43
C SER A 181 -12.71 -12.30 -7.16
N LEU A 182 -12.70 -11.07 -6.64
CA LEU A 182 -11.47 -10.39 -6.25
C LEU A 182 -10.76 -11.13 -5.10
N GLY A 183 -11.50 -11.70 -4.15
CA GLY A 183 -10.91 -12.35 -2.98
C GLY A 183 -10.13 -13.62 -3.31
N TRP A 184 -10.70 -14.51 -4.14
CA TRP A 184 -9.97 -15.67 -4.64
C TRP A 184 -8.76 -15.27 -5.50
N SER A 185 -8.88 -14.19 -6.26
CA SER A 185 -7.79 -13.64 -7.06
C SER A 185 -6.63 -13.15 -6.18
N ILE A 186 -6.93 -12.46 -5.08
CA ILE A 186 -5.93 -12.03 -4.08
C ILE A 186 -5.28 -13.25 -3.42
N ILE A 187 -6.04 -14.29 -3.06
CA ILE A 187 -5.51 -15.52 -2.48
C ILE A 187 -4.50 -16.18 -3.44
N LEU A 188 -4.89 -16.39 -4.70
CA LEU A 188 -4.02 -17.02 -5.71
C LEU A 188 -2.77 -16.18 -6.00
N LEU A 189 -2.91 -14.86 -6.13
CA LEU A 189 -1.79 -13.94 -6.26
C LEU A 189 -0.83 -14.06 -5.07
N THR A 190 -1.37 -14.12 -3.85
CA THR A 190 -0.56 -14.26 -2.63
C THR A 190 0.24 -15.55 -2.65
N ILE A 191 -0.41 -16.67 -2.99
CA ILE A 191 0.23 -18.00 -3.07
C ILE A 191 1.32 -17.99 -4.15
N LEU A 192 1.02 -17.47 -5.35
CA LEU A 192 1.99 -17.37 -6.44
C LEU A 192 3.25 -16.59 -6.02
N ILE A 193 3.07 -15.42 -5.41
CA ILE A 193 4.19 -14.60 -4.93
C ILE A 193 4.96 -15.33 -3.84
N ARG A 194 4.27 -16.00 -2.91
CA ARG A 194 4.91 -16.79 -1.84
C ARG A 194 5.71 -17.97 -2.39
N LEU A 195 5.27 -18.61 -3.47
CA LEU A 195 6.00 -19.68 -4.16
C LEU A 195 7.25 -19.16 -4.88
N ILE A 196 7.14 -18.03 -5.59
CA ILE A 196 8.32 -17.38 -6.22
C ILE A 196 9.37 -17.03 -5.17
N LEU A 197 8.92 -16.58 -3.98
CA LEU A 197 9.78 -16.17 -2.88
C LEU A 197 10.12 -17.31 -1.91
N LEU A 198 9.76 -18.56 -2.23
CA LEU A 198 9.89 -19.67 -1.29
C LEU A 198 11.35 -19.87 -0.87
N ILE A 199 12.26 -19.98 -1.84
CA ILE A 199 13.70 -20.18 -1.62
C ILE A 199 14.33 -19.05 -0.78
N PRO A 200 14.22 -17.76 -1.15
CA PRO A 200 14.81 -16.69 -0.35
C PRO A 200 14.17 -16.60 1.05
N SER A 201 12.87 -16.86 1.17
CA SER A 201 12.17 -16.86 2.47
C SER A 201 12.64 -18.02 3.37
N GLN A 202 12.91 -19.20 2.80
CA GLN A 202 13.48 -20.33 3.55
C GLN A 202 14.88 -19.99 4.09
N ARG A 203 15.75 -19.41 3.26
CA ARG A 203 17.09 -18.96 3.68
C ARG A 203 17.02 -17.91 4.80
N ALA A 204 16.06 -16.98 4.71
CA ALA A 204 15.84 -15.98 5.75
C ALA A 204 15.45 -16.61 7.10
N MET A 205 14.53 -17.58 7.10
CA MET A 205 14.13 -18.32 8.31
C MET A 205 15.26 -19.16 8.90
N GLU A 206 16.08 -19.78 8.06
CA GLU A 206 17.25 -20.53 8.53
C GLU A 206 18.27 -19.60 9.22
N SER A 207 18.57 -18.44 8.62
CA SER A 207 19.42 -17.41 9.23
C SER A 207 18.86 -16.96 10.59
N GLN A 208 17.54 -16.76 10.69
CA GLN A 208 16.89 -16.40 11.95
C GLN A 208 17.02 -17.49 13.02
N LYS A 209 16.90 -18.76 12.65
CA LYS A 209 17.11 -19.89 13.56
C LYS A 209 18.56 -19.99 14.03
N ASN A 210 19.52 -19.76 13.13
CA ASN A 210 20.94 -19.76 13.49
C ASN A 210 21.29 -18.57 14.41
N MET A 211 20.62 -17.42 14.23
CA MET A 211 20.71 -16.30 15.16
C MET A 211 20.23 -16.68 16.58
N GLN A 212 19.15 -17.46 16.69
CA GLN A 212 18.67 -17.95 18.00
C GLN A 212 19.69 -18.90 18.65
N LYS A 213 20.35 -19.77 17.88
CA LYS A 213 21.38 -20.70 18.39
C LYS A 213 22.59 -19.99 19.00
N ILE A 214 22.96 -18.80 18.50
CA ILE A 214 24.13 -18.05 18.99
C ILE A 214 23.82 -17.09 20.14
N GLN A 215 22.54 -16.92 20.53
CA GLN A 215 22.17 -16.09 21.67
C GLN A 215 22.93 -16.36 22.98
N PRO A 216 23.20 -17.61 23.42
CA PRO A 216 23.98 -17.84 24.64
C PRO A 216 25.40 -17.27 24.54
N ARG A 217 26.08 -17.47 23.41
CA ARG A 217 27.43 -16.90 23.16
C ARG A 217 27.44 -15.38 23.14
N LEU A 218 26.35 -14.76 22.68
CA LEU A 218 26.19 -13.31 22.73
C LEU A 218 26.06 -12.80 24.17
N LYS A 219 25.48 -13.59 25.09
CA LYS A 219 25.44 -13.25 26.53
C LYS A 219 26.84 -13.33 27.15
N GLU A 220 27.59 -14.39 26.85
CA GLU A 220 28.97 -14.56 27.32
C GLU A 220 29.86 -13.38 26.90
N ILE A 221 29.78 -12.93 25.65
CA ILE A 221 30.54 -11.75 25.16
C ILE A 221 30.20 -10.50 25.99
N GLN A 222 28.94 -10.31 26.36
CA GLN A 222 28.50 -9.14 27.11
C GLN A 222 28.91 -9.18 28.56
N GLU A 223 28.87 -10.36 29.18
CA GLU A 223 29.37 -10.55 30.53
C GLU A 223 30.89 -10.35 30.58
N LYS A 224 31.62 -10.88 29.59
CA LYS A 224 33.08 -10.78 29.50
C LYS A 224 33.59 -9.35 29.29
N TYR A 225 32.93 -8.57 28.45
CA TYR A 225 33.36 -7.21 28.08
C TYR A 225 32.44 -6.12 28.65
N LYS A 226 31.82 -6.40 29.80
CA LYS A 226 30.89 -5.46 30.45
C LYS A 226 31.56 -4.08 30.65
N GLY A 227 30.90 -3.03 30.19
CA GLY A 227 31.41 -1.65 30.23
C GLY A 227 32.15 -1.19 28.96
N ASP A 228 32.57 -2.09 28.08
CA ASP A 228 33.25 -1.76 26.81
C ASP A 228 32.33 -2.03 25.61
N GLN A 229 31.47 -1.06 25.29
CA GLN A 229 30.50 -1.17 24.18
C GLN A 229 31.16 -1.38 22.82
N LYS A 230 32.37 -0.84 22.61
CA LYS A 230 33.10 -0.97 21.35
C LYS A 230 33.54 -2.43 21.16
N LYS A 231 34.12 -3.02 22.20
CA LYS A 231 34.58 -4.41 22.18
C LYS A 231 33.42 -5.41 22.10
N ILE A 232 32.30 -5.14 22.80
CA ILE A 232 31.08 -5.95 22.65
C ILE A 232 30.57 -5.91 21.21
N ALA A 233 30.52 -4.74 20.57
CA ALA A 233 30.07 -4.62 19.18
C ALA A 233 30.99 -5.35 18.20
N GLU A 234 32.30 -5.21 18.36
CA GLU A 234 33.32 -5.89 17.53
C GLU A 234 33.22 -7.41 17.63
N GLU A 235 33.20 -7.94 18.85
CA GLU A 235 33.13 -9.39 19.13
C GLU A 235 31.79 -9.97 18.71
N THR A 236 30.70 -9.20 18.83
CA THR A 236 29.38 -9.57 18.30
C THR A 236 29.41 -9.72 16.78
N MET A 237 30.02 -8.78 16.06
CA MET A 237 30.17 -8.86 14.61
C MET A 237 31.10 -10.00 14.19
N ALA A 238 32.20 -10.21 14.91
CA ALA A 238 33.09 -11.34 14.69
C ALA A 238 32.36 -12.67 14.88
N LEU A 239 31.53 -12.80 15.92
CA LEU A 239 30.70 -13.97 16.17
C LEU A 239 29.70 -14.20 15.04
N TRP A 240 29.00 -13.16 14.58
CA TRP A 240 28.06 -13.24 13.44
C TRP A 240 28.76 -13.68 12.17
N LYS A 241 29.93 -13.11 11.86
CA LYS A 241 30.74 -13.47 10.69
C LYS A 241 31.23 -14.92 10.77
N LYS A 242 31.71 -15.35 11.94
CA LYS A 242 32.16 -16.73 12.21
C LYS A 242 31.04 -17.75 12.00
N HIS A 243 29.80 -17.39 12.35
CA HIS A 243 28.63 -18.27 12.21
C HIS A 243 27.82 -18.02 10.93
N LYS A 244 28.30 -17.13 10.04
CA LYS A 244 27.63 -16.74 8.77
C LYS A 244 26.17 -16.33 8.98
N VAL A 245 25.86 -15.67 10.09
CA VAL A 245 24.51 -15.19 10.42
C VAL A 245 24.37 -13.74 9.97
N ASN A 246 23.30 -13.43 9.23
CA ASN A 246 22.98 -12.06 8.84
C ASN A 246 21.84 -11.50 9.71
N PRO A 247 22.07 -10.44 10.52
CA PRO A 247 21.01 -9.81 11.32
C PRO A 247 19.89 -9.21 10.46
N MET A 248 20.19 -8.71 9.25
CA MET A 248 19.21 -8.14 8.31
C MET A 248 18.38 -9.21 7.60
N GLY A 249 18.80 -10.48 7.63
CA GLY A 249 18.03 -11.58 7.04
C GLY A 249 16.65 -11.75 7.67
N SER A 250 16.47 -11.31 8.93
CA SER A 250 15.20 -11.46 9.66
C SER A 250 14.12 -10.47 9.21
N CYS A 251 14.48 -9.34 8.61
CA CYS A 251 13.51 -8.34 8.11
C CYS A 251 13.27 -8.43 6.59
N LEU A 252 14.05 -9.24 5.88
CA LEU A 252 13.92 -9.42 4.44
C LEU A 252 12.50 -9.83 3.99
N PRO A 253 11.80 -10.77 4.68
CA PRO A 253 10.44 -11.13 4.31
C PRO A 253 9.45 -9.95 4.34
N LEU A 254 9.66 -9.01 5.27
CA LEU A 254 8.80 -7.85 5.46
C LEU A 254 9.02 -6.79 4.37
N ILE A 255 10.28 -6.59 3.94
CA ILE A 255 10.61 -5.67 2.84
C ILE A 255 9.99 -6.13 1.52
N ILE A 256 10.09 -7.43 1.23
CA ILE A 256 9.55 -8.01 -0.01
C ILE A 256 8.01 -7.95 -0.04
N GLN A 257 7.37 -7.87 1.13
CA GLN A 257 5.92 -7.78 1.25
C GLN A 257 5.38 -6.37 0.90
N PHE A 258 6.17 -5.31 1.11
CA PHE A 258 5.71 -3.94 0.89
C PHE A 258 5.31 -3.64 -0.56
N PRO A 259 6.05 -4.09 -1.59
CA PRO A 259 5.63 -3.83 -2.95
C PRO A 259 4.22 -4.36 -3.27
N VAL A 260 3.95 -5.59 -2.84
CA VAL A 260 2.67 -6.24 -3.11
C VAL A 260 1.54 -5.57 -2.34
N LEU A 261 1.81 -5.20 -1.09
CA LEU A 261 0.87 -4.48 -0.25
C LEU A 261 0.48 -3.13 -0.87
N ILE A 262 1.46 -2.35 -1.31
CA ILE A 262 1.24 -1.06 -1.97
C ILE A 262 0.44 -1.26 -3.25
N ALA A 263 0.76 -2.27 -4.05
CA ALA A 263 0.01 -2.56 -5.27
C ALA A 263 -1.46 -2.89 -4.98
N LEU A 264 -1.74 -3.83 -4.07
CA LEU A 264 -3.10 -4.20 -3.68
C LEU A 264 -3.87 -3.06 -3.03
N TYR A 265 -3.18 -2.17 -2.31
CA TYR A 265 -3.77 -0.97 -1.75
C TYR A 265 -4.29 -0.03 -2.86
N TYR A 266 -3.50 0.23 -3.91
CA TYR A 266 -3.96 1.03 -5.05
C TYR A 266 -5.09 0.34 -5.81
N VAL A 267 -5.03 -0.99 -5.96
CA VAL A 267 -6.11 -1.75 -6.59
C VAL A 267 -7.42 -1.61 -5.83
N ALA A 268 -7.41 -1.83 -4.53
CA ALA A 268 -8.62 -1.82 -3.72
C ALA A 268 -9.27 -0.43 -3.61
N ARG A 269 -8.49 0.65 -3.79
CA ARG A 269 -9.01 2.03 -3.73
C ARG A 269 -9.50 2.57 -5.05
N GLU A 270 -8.67 2.43 -6.08
CA GLU A 270 -8.87 3.14 -7.35
C GLU A 270 -8.71 2.18 -8.54
N GLY A 271 -8.02 1.05 -8.39
CA GLY A 271 -7.69 0.16 -9.50
C GLY A 271 -8.87 -0.63 -10.09
N LEU A 272 -10.06 -0.59 -9.47
CA LEU A 272 -11.29 -1.16 -10.05
C LEU A 272 -12.07 -0.14 -10.91
N GLU A 273 -11.55 1.08 -11.09
CA GLU A 273 -12.14 2.06 -11.99
C GLU A 273 -11.76 1.76 -13.45
N VAL A 274 -12.69 2.03 -14.38
CA VAL A 274 -12.51 1.88 -15.84
C VAL A 274 -11.27 2.65 -16.35
N GLY A 275 -10.89 3.73 -15.67
CA GLY A 275 -9.66 4.48 -15.95
C GLY A 275 -8.38 3.65 -15.96
N ASN A 276 -8.35 2.52 -15.26
CA ASN A 276 -7.16 1.68 -15.11
C ASN A 276 -6.94 0.69 -16.25
N LEU A 277 -7.81 0.68 -17.27
CA LEU A 277 -7.66 -0.20 -18.45
C LEU A 277 -6.29 -0.04 -19.14
N HIS A 278 -5.73 1.18 -19.14
CA HIS A 278 -4.41 1.46 -19.73
C HIS A 278 -3.25 0.72 -19.01
N LEU A 279 -3.42 0.29 -17.75
CA LEU A 279 -2.43 -0.52 -17.04
C LEU A 279 -2.41 -1.95 -17.55
N LEU A 280 -3.50 -2.42 -18.17
CA LEU A 280 -3.63 -3.78 -18.65
C LEU A 280 -2.71 -4.05 -19.84
N TYR A 281 -2.14 -5.24 -19.86
CA TYR A 281 -1.43 -5.78 -21.01
C TYR A 281 -2.44 -6.18 -22.09
N ALA A 282 -1.99 -6.19 -23.35
CA ALA A 282 -2.83 -6.40 -24.52
C ALA A 282 -3.86 -7.55 -24.39
N PRO A 283 -3.53 -8.74 -23.83
CA PRO A 283 -4.50 -9.83 -23.68
C PRO A 283 -5.67 -9.56 -22.72
N LEU A 284 -5.55 -8.54 -21.88
CA LEU A 284 -6.51 -8.17 -20.84
C LEU A 284 -7.22 -6.85 -21.12
N GLN A 285 -6.82 -6.08 -22.14
CA GLN A 285 -7.36 -4.73 -22.40
C GLN A 285 -8.88 -4.69 -22.63
N ASN A 286 -9.47 -5.78 -23.15
CA ASN A 286 -10.90 -5.89 -23.40
C ASN A 286 -11.70 -6.42 -22.20
N PHE A 287 -11.06 -6.64 -21.06
CA PHE A 287 -11.74 -7.12 -19.86
C PHE A 287 -12.57 -5.99 -19.23
N ASN A 288 -13.86 -6.24 -19.00
CA ASN A 288 -14.70 -5.29 -18.29
C ASN A 288 -14.40 -5.36 -16.78
N ILE A 289 -13.71 -4.34 -16.26
CA ILE A 289 -13.31 -4.23 -14.86
C ILE A 289 -14.54 -4.13 -13.93
N GLU A 290 -15.68 -3.62 -14.41
CA GLU A 290 -16.91 -3.49 -13.62
C GLU A 290 -17.51 -4.85 -13.23
N LEU A 291 -17.12 -5.93 -13.92
CA LEU A 291 -17.55 -7.29 -13.57
C LEU A 291 -16.87 -7.83 -12.31
N ILE A 292 -15.77 -7.21 -11.86
CA ILE A 292 -15.02 -7.69 -10.69
C ILE A 292 -15.90 -7.59 -9.46
N ASN A 293 -16.11 -8.71 -8.78
CA ASN A 293 -16.87 -8.77 -7.55
C ASN A 293 -15.95 -8.53 -6.34
N PRO A 294 -16.06 -7.37 -5.65
CA PRO A 294 -15.25 -7.06 -4.48
C PRO A 294 -15.75 -7.78 -3.21
N LEU A 295 -16.97 -8.32 -3.22
CA LEU A 295 -17.57 -8.97 -2.06
C LEU A 295 -17.04 -10.41 -1.92
N PHE A 296 -16.18 -10.61 -0.95
CA PHE A 296 -15.62 -11.92 -0.62
C PHE A 296 -16.52 -12.67 0.37
N LEU A 297 -16.82 -13.93 0.03
CA LEU A 297 -17.68 -14.85 0.81
C LEU A 297 -19.07 -14.28 1.15
N GLY A 298 -19.56 -13.29 0.40
CA GLY A 298 -20.84 -12.64 0.65
C GLY A 298 -20.87 -11.67 1.84
N ILE A 299 -19.78 -11.52 2.59
CA ILE A 299 -19.77 -10.76 3.86
C ILE A 299 -18.67 -9.70 3.96
N LEU A 300 -17.61 -9.80 3.14
CA LEU A 300 -16.44 -8.94 3.24
C LEU A 300 -16.19 -8.17 1.95
N ASP A 301 -16.58 -6.90 1.89
CA ASP A 301 -16.22 -5.99 0.79
C ASP A 301 -14.73 -5.64 0.87
N LEU A 302 -13.95 -6.11 -0.11
CA LEU A 302 -12.50 -5.97 -0.15
C LEU A 302 -12.02 -4.56 -0.51
N SER A 303 -12.88 -3.73 -1.08
CA SER A 303 -12.55 -2.34 -1.42
C SER A 303 -12.77 -1.38 -0.24
N ARG A 304 -13.50 -1.82 0.79
CA ARG A 304 -13.78 -1.05 2.00
C ARG A 304 -12.89 -1.44 3.16
N VAL A 305 -12.78 -0.54 4.13
CA VAL A 305 -12.06 -0.81 5.38
C VAL A 305 -12.92 -1.67 6.30
N ASN A 306 -12.32 -2.68 6.92
CA ASN A 306 -12.93 -3.44 8.01
C ASN A 306 -12.20 -3.10 9.31
N HIS A 307 -12.87 -2.40 10.22
CA HIS A 307 -12.23 -1.81 11.41
C HIS A 307 -12.02 -2.80 12.57
N LEU A 308 -12.69 -3.96 12.56
CA LEU A 308 -12.78 -4.81 13.76
C LEU A 308 -12.42 -6.27 13.48
N VAL A 309 -13.26 -6.99 12.74
CA VAL A 309 -13.17 -8.46 12.63
C VAL A 309 -11.86 -8.88 11.95
N LEU A 310 -11.57 -8.30 10.78
CA LEU A 310 -10.40 -8.67 9.99
C LEU A 310 -9.07 -8.29 10.69
N PRO A 311 -8.91 -7.07 11.25
CA PRO A 311 -7.75 -6.70 12.05
C PRO A 311 -7.43 -7.63 13.21
N ILE A 312 -8.44 -8.06 13.97
CA ILE A 312 -8.27 -8.97 15.10
C ILE A 312 -7.75 -10.32 14.62
N ILE A 313 -8.36 -10.87 13.56
CA ILE A 313 -7.92 -12.14 12.96
C ILE A 313 -6.46 -12.05 12.52
N ILE A 314 -6.07 -10.98 11.80
CA ILE A 314 -4.69 -10.78 11.33
C ILE A 314 -3.72 -10.63 12.51
N GLY A 315 -4.10 -9.87 13.54
CA GLY A 315 -3.31 -9.72 14.76
C GLY A 315 -3.07 -11.06 15.46
N VAL A 316 -4.11 -11.89 15.62
CA VAL A 316 -3.99 -13.23 16.21
C VAL A 316 -3.12 -14.14 15.35
N LEU A 317 -3.32 -14.17 14.03
CA LEU A 317 -2.50 -14.96 13.10
C LEU A 317 -1.03 -14.53 13.16
N GLN A 318 -0.76 -13.23 13.19
CA GLN A 318 0.58 -12.69 13.28
C GLN A 318 1.25 -13.06 14.61
N PHE A 319 0.50 -13.00 15.72
CA PHE A 319 0.98 -13.45 17.02
C PHE A 319 1.35 -14.94 17.01
N LEU A 320 0.49 -15.78 16.44
CA LEU A 320 0.74 -17.22 16.30
C LEU A 320 1.98 -17.51 15.44
N GLN A 321 2.14 -16.80 14.32
CA GLN A 321 3.32 -16.89 13.46
C GLN A 321 4.60 -16.55 14.23
N MET A 322 4.63 -15.42 14.93
CA MET A 322 5.81 -14.99 15.68
C MET A 322 6.13 -15.97 16.82
N LYS A 323 5.10 -16.45 17.53
CA LYS A 323 5.27 -17.47 18.56
C LYS A 323 5.91 -18.74 17.98
N LEU A 324 5.46 -19.22 16.83
CA LEU A 324 6.04 -20.41 16.19
C LEU A 324 7.51 -20.19 15.76
N THR A 325 7.87 -18.98 15.35
CA THR A 325 9.23 -18.62 14.95
C THR A 325 10.19 -18.50 16.15
N PHE A 326 9.73 -18.00 17.30
CA PHE A 326 10.59 -17.70 18.45
C PHE A 326 10.53 -18.71 19.61
N VAL A 327 9.71 -19.77 19.54
CA VAL A 327 9.58 -20.80 20.60
C VAL A 327 10.73 -21.83 20.62
N LEU A 328 11.83 -21.63 19.90
CA LEU A 328 12.98 -22.52 20.01
C LEU A 328 13.79 -22.25 21.29
N LYS A 329 13.54 -23.13 22.26
CA LYS A 329 14.28 -23.47 23.49
C LYS A 329 14.20 -22.46 24.66
N LYS A 330 13.40 -22.89 25.66
CA LYS A 330 13.55 -22.58 27.09
C LYS A 330 15.04 -22.54 27.41
N THR A 331 15.56 -21.35 27.69
CA THR A 331 16.89 -21.21 28.26
C THR A 331 16.85 -21.98 29.57
N GLU A 332 17.74 -22.94 29.78
CA GLU A 332 17.98 -23.41 31.14
C GLU A 332 18.28 -22.18 32.01
N PRO A 333 17.75 -22.13 33.24
CA PRO A 333 17.90 -20.96 34.09
C PRO A 333 19.37 -20.90 34.51
N VAL A 334 20.19 -20.14 33.78
CA VAL A 334 21.42 -19.61 34.36
C VAL A 334 20.97 -18.68 35.47
N ALA A 335 21.33 -19.04 36.70
CA ALA A 335 20.91 -18.40 37.94
C ALA A 335 20.84 -16.88 37.79
N GLU A 336 19.65 -16.35 38.06
CA GLU A 336 19.26 -14.96 37.87
C GLU A 336 20.02 -14.05 38.84
N LYS A 337 21.25 -13.63 38.50
CA LYS A 337 21.87 -12.46 39.13
C LYS A 337 21.36 -11.21 38.42
N LYS A 338 20.24 -10.68 38.93
CA LYS A 338 19.68 -9.38 38.59
C LYS A 338 20.72 -8.27 38.80
N ILE A 339 21.40 -7.86 37.74
CA ILE A 339 21.93 -6.49 37.63
C ILE A 339 21.53 -5.98 36.25
N ALA A 340 20.42 -5.24 36.22
CA ALA A 340 19.88 -4.61 35.03
C ALA A 340 20.80 -3.45 34.60
N ASP A 341 21.71 -3.72 33.68
CA ASP A 341 22.37 -2.68 32.91
C ASP A 341 21.56 -2.45 31.63
N LYS A 342 20.74 -1.39 31.62
CA LYS A 342 19.69 -1.11 30.60
C LYS A 342 20.20 -0.95 29.15
N ASN A 343 21.51 -1.11 28.91
CA ASN A 343 22.18 -0.87 27.62
C ASN A 343 22.90 -2.09 27.03
N SER A 344 22.60 -3.32 27.48
CA SER A 344 23.23 -4.52 26.91
C SER A 344 22.65 -4.90 25.53
N LEU A 345 23.51 -5.42 24.65
CA LEU A 345 23.13 -5.88 23.30
C LEU A 345 22.24 -7.14 23.33
N THR A 346 22.22 -7.94 24.41
CA THR A 346 21.39 -9.15 24.54
C THR A 346 20.03 -8.82 25.12
N ASP A 347 19.94 -7.84 26.03
CA ASP A 347 18.66 -7.23 26.36
C ASP A 347 18.03 -6.62 25.11
N SER A 348 18.83 -5.98 24.27
CA SER A 348 18.37 -5.47 22.97
C SER A 348 17.81 -6.59 22.07
N LEU A 349 18.40 -7.79 22.04
CA LEU A 349 17.92 -8.92 21.21
C LEU A 349 16.71 -9.65 21.83
N GLY A 350 16.72 -9.92 23.14
CA GLY A 350 15.59 -10.52 23.85
C GLY A 350 14.37 -9.60 23.90
N GLN A 351 14.58 -8.29 24.06
CA GLN A 351 13.55 -7.27 23.95
C GLN A 351 13.03 -7.14 22.51
N THR A 352 13.89 -7.29 21.49
CA THR A 352 13.45 -7.37 20.08
C THR A 352 12.48 -8.52 19.89
N ASN A 353 12.79 -9.72 20.40
CA ASN A 353 11.88 -10.87 20.28
C ASN A 353 10.53 -10.60 20.96
N LYS A 354 10.51 -9.95 22.14
CA LYS A 354 9.26 -9.58 22.83
C LYS A 354 8.47 -8.53 22.05
N ILE A 355 9.12 -7.49 21.52
CA ILE A 355 8.45 -6.48 20.66
C ILE A 355 7.87 -7.13 19.41
N MET A 356 8.64 -7.97 18.72
CA MET A 356 8.19 -8.67 17.52
C MET A 356 7.05 -9.65 17.81
N THR A 357 7.08 -10.32 18.97
CA THR A 357 6.06 -11.31 19.32
C THR A 357 4.76 -10.67 19.79
N TYR A 358 4.81 -9.60 20.59
CA TYR A 358 3.61 -9.05 21.23
C TYR A 358 3.17 -7.71 20.64
N PHE A 359 4.10 -6.79 20.41
CA PHE A 359 3.77 -5.43 19.96
C PHE A 359 3.48 -5.36 18.47
N MET A 360 4.29 -6.03 17.64
CA MET A 360 4.13 -6.01 16.19
C MET A 360 2.76 -6.55 15.71
N PRO A 361 2.21 -7.65 16.27
CA PRO A 361 0.86 -8.09 15.90
C PRO A 361 -0.23 -7.07 16.20
N VAL A 362 -0.14 -6.37 17.35
CA VAL A 362 -1.08 -5.30 17.70
C VAL A 362 -0.97 -4.12 16.72
N MET A 363 0.26 -3.75 16.36
CA MET A 363 0.52 -2.70 15.38
C MET A 363 -0.01 -3.07 13.98
N ILE A 364 0.16 -4.32 13.56
CA ILE A 364 -0.36 -4.81 12.28
C ILE A 364 -1.89 -4.86 12.29
N ALA A 365 -2.52 -5.26 13.40
CA ALA A 365 -3.96 -5.17 13.56
C ALA A 365 -4.44 -3.72 13.39
N PHE A 366 -3.84 -2.76 14.11
CA PHE A 366 -4.20 -1.35 13.95
C PHE A 366 -4.00 -0.82 12.52
N PHE A 367 -2.89 -1.20 11.89
CA PHE A 367 -2.58 -0.82 10.51
C PHE A 367 -3.63 -1.37 9.52
N THR A 368 -3.99 -2.65 9.64
CA THR A 368 -4.99 -3.29 8.78
C THR A 368 -6.40 -2.77 9.04
N ALA A 369 -6.70 -2.28 10.25
CA ALA A 369 -7.96 -1.60 10.57
C ALA A 369 -8.16 -0.27 9.86
N SER A 370 -7.11 0.24 9.20
CA SER A 370 -7.10 1.53 8.50
C SER A 370 -6.97 1.39 6.98
N LEU A 371 -6.84 0.17 6.46
CA LEU A 371 -6.66 -0.12 5.04
C LEU A 371 -7.84 -0.93 4.48
N PRO A 372 -8.02 -0.93 3.14
CA PRO A 372 -9.03 -1.78 2.50
C PRO A 372 -8.85 -3.26 2.86
N ALA A 373 -9.96 -3.97 3.02
CA ALA A 373 -9.97 -5.36 3.44
C ALA A 373 -9.25 -6.31 2.46
N GLY A 374 -9.11 -5.95 1.18
CA GLY A 374 -8.27 -6.66 0.23
C GLY A 374 -6.80 -6.73 0.65
N VAL A 375 -6.27 -5.65 1.23
CA VAL A 375 -4.91 -5.61 1.80
C VAL A 375 -4.81 -6.51 3.04
N GLY A 376 -5.84 -6.49 3.89
CA GLY A 376 -5.92 -7.36 5.06
C GLY A 376 -6.01 -8.84 4.69
N LEU A 377 -6.81 -9.20 3.67
CA LEU A 377 -6.92 -10.55 3.15
C LEU A 377 -5.56 -11.07 2.66
N TYR A 378 -4.86 -10.26 1.85
CA TYR A 378 -3.49 -10.56 1.44
C TYR A 378 -2.59 -10.82 2.64
N TRP A 379 -2.62 -9.94 3.65
CA TRP A 379 -1.80 -10.09 4.84
C TRP A 379 -2.10 -11.40 5.56
N GLY A 380 -3.37 -11.72 5.80
CA GLY A 380 -3.81 -12.94 6.47
C GLY A 380 -3.35 -14.21 5.74
N VAL A 381 -3.58 -14.30 4.42
CA VAL A 381 -3.17 -15.44 3.59
C VAL A 381 -1.64 -15.57 3.58
N SER A 382 -0.94 -14.44 3.48
CA SER A 382 0.51 -14.38 3.49
C SER A 382 1.11 -14.84 4.83
N THR A 383 0.48 -14.48 5.94
CA THR A 383 0.83 -14.94 7.30
C THR A 383 0.55 -16.44 7.46
N LEU A 384 -0.60 -16.94 6.98
CA LEU A 384 -0.92 -18.37 7.00
C LEU A 384 0.11 -19.21 6.23
N PHE A 385 0.49 -18.75 5.04
CA PHE A 385 1.57 -19.37 4.27
C PHE A 385 2.88 -19.40 5.08
N GLY A 386 3.23 -18.27 5.70
CA GLY A 386 4.42 -18.16 6.56
C GLY A 386 4.39 -19.11 7.76
N ILE A 387 3.23 -19.32 8.41
CA ILE A 387 3.05 -20.31 9.48
C ILE A 387 3.32 -21.72 8.94
N GLY A 388 2.73 -22.08 7.80
CA GLY A 388 2.97 -23.37 7.16
C GLY A 388 4.45 -23.59 6.83
N GLN A 389 5.10 -22.57 6.26
CA GLN A 389 6.52 -22.60 5.92
C GLN A 389 7.41 -22.78 7.17
N GLN A 390 7.13 -22.04 8.24
CA GLN A 390 7.84 -22.13 9.51
C GLN A 390 7.66 -23.51 10.17
N TRP A 391 6.46 -24.10 10.05
CA TRP A 391 6.18 -25.44 10.57
C TRP A 391 7.01 -26.51 9.86
N VAL A 392 7.11 -26.47 8.53
CA VAL A 392 7.95 -27.40 7.74
C VAL A 392 9.43 -27.28 8.15
N VAL A 393 9.96 -26.06 8.20
CA VAL A 393 11.37 -25.80 8.59
C VAL A 393 11.68 -26.27 10.02
N ASN A 394 10.71 -26.14 10.92
CA ASN A 394 10.86 -26.63 12.30
C ASN A 394 10.87 -28.17 12.37
N LYS A 395 10.09 -28.86 11.52
CA LYS A 395 10.00 -30.32 11.47
C LYS A 395 11.24 -30.99 10.84
N GLU A 396 11.72 -30.50 9.69
CA GLU A 396 12.89 -31.08 8.99
C GLU A 396 14.13 -31.15 9.88
N LYS A 397 14.36 -30.10 10.68
CA LYS A 397 15.53 -30.02 11.56
C LYS A 397 15.44 -30.93 12.78
N LYS A 398 14.24 -31.19 13.31
CA LYS A 398 14.04 -32.19 14.38
C LYS A 398 14.47 -33.58 13.89
N ASN A 399 14.20 -33.91 12.63
CA ASN A 399 14.58 -35.19 12.05
C ASN A 399 16.10 -35.30 11.80
N LEU A 400 16.78 -34.19 11.51
CA LEU A 400 18.25 -34.15 11.38
C LEU A 400 18.96 -34.29 12.74
N GLU A 401 18.45 -33.65 13.79
CA GLU A 401 18.99 -33.77 15.17
C GLU A 401 18.72 -35.16 15.81
N ILE A 402 17.79 -35.96 15.27
CA ILE A 402 17.54 -37.35 15.72
C ILE A 402 18.43 -38.35 14.98
N ARG A 403 18.97 -37.98 13.82
CA ARG A 403 19.74 -38.87 12.93
C ARG A 403 21.25 -38.75 13.05
N GLY A 404 21.76 -37.71 13.70
CA GLY A 404 23.18 -37.50 13.99
C GLY A 404 23.38 -37.38 15.48
#